data_AF-A0A0F2Q4A8-F1
#
_entry.id   AF-A0A0F2Q4A8-F1
#
_cell.length_a   1.000
_cell.length_b   1.000
_cell.length_c   1.000
_cell.angle_alpha   90.00
_cell.angle_beta   90.00
_cell.angle_gamma   90.00
#
_symmetry.space_group_name_H-M   'P 1'
#
loop_
_entity.id
_entity.type
_entity.pdbx_description
1 polymer ?
#
loop_
_entity_poly.entity_id
_entity_poly.type
_entity_poly.pdbx_seq_one_letter_code
_entity_poly.pdbx_strand_id
1 'polypeptide(L)'
;EISQFTADGAYDGTSTYEAVLRHSAGARVVIPPRSNAVERPYAQASCRRDDHIASMQADGRLKWQASTGYGKRALIETAMGRYKGIIGPRLRARSFLAQQTEAAIGVAILNRMLACGRPKFVRCEASAGVTK
;
A
#
# COMPACT_ATOMS: atom_id res chain seq x y z
N GLU A 1 10.47 0.40 15.04
CA GLU A 1 11.11 0.96 13.82
C GLU A 1 10.38 0.45 12.57
N ILE A 2 10.25 1.27 11.53
CA ILE A 2 9.59 0.90 10.26
C ILE A 2 10.65 0.81 9.16
N SER A 3 10.72 -0.33 8.45
CA SER A 3 11.66 -0.51 7.33
C SER A 3 11.16 0.12 6.03
N GLN A 4 9.86 0.01 5.75
CA GLN A 4 9.23 0.58 4.56
C GLN A 4 7.83 1.10 4.90
N PHE A 5 7.53 2.32 4.46
CA PHE A 5 6.21 2.92 4.49
C PHE A 5 5.64 2.96 3.06
N THR A 6 4.39 2.54 2.86
CA THR A 6 3.75 2.55 1.54
C THR A 6 2.36 3.14 1.65
N ALA A 7 2.05 4.13 0.80
CA ALA A 7 0.76 4.82 0.83
C ALA A 7 0.29 5.21 -0.58
N ASP A 8 -0.93 5.74 -0.66
CA ASP A 8 -1.47 6.29 -1.90
C ASP A 8 -0.99 7.72 -2.16
N GLY A 9 -1.14 8.18 -3.41
CA GLY A 9 -0.65 9.49 -3.83
C GLY A 9 -1.33 10.69 -3.14
N ALA A 10 -2.44 10.52 -2.42
CA ALA A 10 -2.97 11.57 -1.57
C ALA A 10 -2.02 11.90 -0.41
N TYR A 11 -1.23 10.92 0.04
CA TYR A 11 -0.18 11.08 1.06
C TYR A 11 1.16 11.57 0.49
N ASP A 12 1.22 11.95 -0.79
CA ASP A 12 2.39 12.54 -1.42
C ASP A 12 2.56 14.02 -1.02
N GLY A 13 2.82 14.26 0.26
CA GLY A 13 3.01 15.60 0.84
C GLY A 13 4.14 15.63 1.86
N THR A 14 4.82 16.77 1.98
CA THR A 14 6.00 16.95 2.84
C THR A 14 5.76 16.50 4.28
N SER A 15 4.60 16.85 4.86
CA SER A 15 4.24 16.47 6.23
C SER A 15 4.19 14.96 6.46
N THR A 16 3.77 14.18 5.46
CA THR A 16 3.78 12.71 5.56
C THR A 16 5.21 12.18 5.58
N TYR A 17 6.06 12.64 4.66
CA TYR A 17 7.46 12.20 4.60
C TYR A 17 8.20 12.56 5.90
N GLU A 18 8.01 13.79 6.41
CA GLU A 18 8.58 14.23 7.68
C GLU A 18 8.09 13.41 8.87
N ALA A 19 6.78 13.11 8.94
CA ALA A 19 6.24 12.30 10.03
C ALA A 19 6.84 10.89 10.05
N VAL A 20 6.96 10.26 8.87
CA VAL A 20 7.58 8.93 8.74
C VAL A 20 9.06 8.99 9.12
N LEU A 21 9.80 9.98 8.62
CA LEU A 21 11.22 10.16 8.90
C LEU A 21 11.51 10.48 10.38
N ARG A 22 10.65 11.26 11.02
CA ARG A 22 10.74 11.57 12.45
C ARG A 22 10.55 10.32 13.31
N HIS A 23 9.64 9.43 12.91
CA HIS A 23 9.42 8.17 13.61
C HIS A 23 10.47 7.11 13.24
N SER A 24 10.96 7.09 12.01
CA SER A 24 11.87 6.08 11.47
C SER A 24 12.72 6.67 10.34
N ALA A 25 13.89 7.22 10.70
CA ALA A 25 14.78 7.92 9.76
C ALA A 25 15.23 7.05 8.56
N GLY A 26 15.43 5.76 8.80
CA GLY A 26 15.80 4.77 7.79
C GLY A 26 14.66 4.21 6.94
N ALA A 27 13.41 4.60 7.21
CA ALA A 27 12.27 4.02 6.50
C ALA A 27 12.27 4.39 5.02
N ARG A 28 12.15 3.40 4.13
CA ARG A 28 11.90 3.65 2.71
C ARG A 28 10.46 4.11 2.51
N VAL A 29 10.26 5.32 1.99
CA VAL A 29 8.92 5.86 1.72
C VAL A 29 8.57 5.57 0.26
N VAL A 30 7.54 4.76 0.02
CA VAL A 30 7.04 4.40 -1.31
C VAL A 30 5.63 4.96 -1.49
N ILE A 31 5.56 6.14 -2.07
CA ILE A 31 4.30 6.83 -2.37
C ILE A 31 4.38 7.27 -3.83
N PRO A 32 3.41 6.93 -4.69
CA PRO A 32 3.43 7.39 -6.06
C PRO A 32 3.20 8.91 -6.05
N PRO A 33 4.05 9.69 -6.71
CA PRO A 33 3.83 11.10 -6.93
C PRO A 33 2.47 11.34 -7.57
N ARG A 34 1.82 12.45 -7.20
CA ARG A 34 0.59 12.89 -7.88
C ARG A 34 0.87 13.14 -9.37
N SER A 35 -0.15 13.01 -10.21
CA SER A 35 -0.02 13.25 -11.66
C SER A 35 0.44 14.66 -12.02
N ASN A 36 0.21 15.63 -11.13
CA ASN A 36 0.66 17.01 -11.24
C ASN A 36 1.87 17.33 -10.34
N ALA A 37 2.59 16.31 -9.86
CA ALA A 37 3.77 16.53 -9.04
C ALA A 37 4.87 17.21 -9.85
N VAL A 38 5.36 18.33 -9.32
CA VAL A 38 6.56 19.03 -9.79
C VAL A 38 7.65 18.84 -8.75
N GLU A 39 8.90 18.77 -9.22
CA GLU A 39 10.09 18.75 -8.35
C GLU A 39 10.08 19.95 -7.41
N ARG A 40 10.46 19.72 -6.14
CA ARG A 40 10.43 20.76 -5.12
C ARG A 40 11.85 21.18 -4.74
N PRO A 41 12.19 22.47 -4.81
CA PRO A 41 13.49 22.94 -4.34
C PRO A 41 13.60 22.73 -2.82
N TYR A 42 14.69 22.10 -2.37
CA TYR A 42 15.24 22.19 -1.00
C TYR A 42 14.48 21.53 0.17
N ALA A 43 14.11 20.24 0.08
CA ALA A 43 13.86 19.43 1.29
C ALA A 43 14.44 18.01 1.18
N GLN A 44 14.88 17.42 2.29
CA GLN A 44 15.28 16.00 2.34
C GLN A 44 14.09 15.07 2.03
N ALA A 45 12.87 15.52 2.29
CA ALA A 45 11.66 14.86 1.80
C ALA A 45 11.48 14.99 0.27
N SER A 46 12.00 16.09 -0.32
CA SER A 46 12.00 16.28 -1.78
C SER A 46 12.92 15.28 -2.46
N CYS A 47 14.14 15.03 -1.97
CA CYS A 47 15.07 14.14 -2.68
C CYS A 47 14.51 12.73 -2.91
N ARG A 48 13.88 12.11 -1.90
CA ARG A 48 13.27 10.78 -2.05
C ARG A 48 12.04 10.78 -2.96
N ARG A 49 11.29 11.88 -3.01
CA ARG A 49 10.14 12.06 -3.88
C ARG A 49 10.59 12.28 -5.33
N ASP A 50 11.61 13.09 -5.51
CA ASP A 50 12.20 13.43 -6.81
C ASP A 50 12.88 12.19 -7.42
N ASP A 51 13.50 11.32 -6.62
CA ASP A 51 13.99 10.01 -7.06
C ASP A 51 12.87 9.13 -7.66
N HIS A 52 11.68 9.14 -7.05
CA HIS A 52 10.53 8.41 -7.59
C HIS A 52 10.05 9.04 -8.91
N ILE A 53 10.04 10.37 -9.02
CA ILE A 53 9.69 11.09 -10.26
C ILE A 53 10.68 10.73 -11.37
N ALA A 54 11.98 10.85 -11.12
CA ALA A 54 13.04 10.55 -12.07
C ALA A 54 12.99 9.08 -12.52
N SER A 55 12.82 8.14 -11.59
CA SER A 55 12.66 6.71 -11.93
C SER A 55 11.42 6.47 -12.80
N MET A 56 10.30 7.13 -12.50
CA MET A 56 9.09 6.99 -13.32
C MET A 56 9.22 7.61 -14.71
N GLN A 57 9.95 8.71 -14.85
CA GLN A 57 10.24 9.32 -16.16
C GLN A 57 11.18 8.45 -16.99
N ALA A 58 12.20 7.85 -16.37
CA ALA A 58 13.18 7.01 -17.07
C ALA A 58 12.63 5.63 -17.45
N ASP A 59 11.94 4.97 -16.52
CA ASP A 59 11.60 3.54 -16.62
C ASP A 59 10.10 3.27 -16.79
N GLY A 60 9.27 4.30 -16.62
CA GLY A 60 7.82 4.19 -16.63
C GLY A 60 7.23 3.69 -15.30
N ARG A 61 5.94 3.98 -15.12
CA ARG A 61 5.22 3.72 -13.85
C ARG A 61 5.15 2.24 -13.47
N LEU A 62 4.97 1.35 -14.43
CA LEU A 62 4.84 -0.09 -14.14
C LEU A 62 6.16 -0.67 -13.62
N LYS A 63 7.29 -0.29 -14.22
CA LYS A 63 8.62 -0.73 -13.80
C LYS A 63 8.97 -0.17 -12.43
N TRP A 64 8.63 1.10 -12.15
CA TRP A 64 8.73 1.69 -10.82
C TRP A 64 7.89 0.94 -9.78
N GLN A 65 6.65 0.56 -10.09
CA GLN A 65 5.79 -0.20 -9.16
C GLN A 65 6.38 -1.58 -8.83
N ALA A 66 6.99 -2.24 -9.83
CA ALA A 66 7.65 -3.53 -9.64
C ALA A 66 8.91 -3.39 -8.78
N SER A 67 9.80 -2.43 -9.08
CA SER A 67 11.06 -2.22 -8.35
C SER A 67 10.85 -1.77 -6.91
N THR A 68 9.84 -0.95 -6.67
CA THR A 68 9.49 -0.46 -5.32
C THR A 68 8.58 -1.41 -4.54
N GLY A 69 8.14 -2.53 -5.14
CA GLY A 69 7.21 -3.46 -4.51
C GLY A 69 5.83 -2.86 -4.21
N TYR A 70 5.46 -1.77 -4.89
CA TYR A 70 4.20 -1.06 -4.68
C TYR A 70 2.97 -1.95 -4.90
N GLY A 71 3.09 -2.99 -5.74
CA GLY A 71 2.03 -3.97 -5.99
C GLY A 71 1.50 -4.67 -4.74
N LYS A 72 2.27 -4.73 -3.64
CA LYS A 72 1.80 -5.26 -2.35
C LYS A 72 0.57 -4.52 -1.82
N ARG A 73 0.38 -3.24 -2.18
CA ARG A 73 -0.78 -2.44 -1.79
C ARG A 73 -2.10 -3.08 -2.22
N ALA A 74 -2.18 -3.59 -3.44
CA ALA A 74 -3.41 -4.22 -3.95
C ALA A 74 -3.80 -5.47 -3.12
N LEU A 75 -2.81 -6.23 -2.63
CA LEU A 75 -3.04 -7.38 -1.75
C LEU A 75 -3.58 -6.94 -0.39
N ILE A 76 -3.02 -5.85 0.17
CA ILE A 76 -3.48 -5.27 1.44
C ILE A 76 -4.89 -4.72 1.30
N GLU A 77 -5.20 -3.99 0.24
CA GLU A 77 -6.55 -3.47 -0.04
C GLU A 77 -7.56 -4.61 -0.17
N THR A 78 -7.19 -5.69 -0.86
CA THR A 78 -8.01 -6.90 -0.94
C THR A 78 -8.23 -7.52 0.44
N ALA A 79 -7.18 -7.64 1.26
CA ALA A 79 -7.28 -8.17 2.62
C ALA A 79 -8.20 -7.31 3.50
N MET A 80 -8.08 -5.99 3.42
CA MET A 80 -8.93 -5.05 4.15
C MET A 80 -10.38 -5.06 3.64
N GLY A 81 -10.60 -5.25 2.35
CA GLY A 81 -11.93 -5.46 1.77
C GLY A 81 -12.60 -6.71 2.36
N ARG A 82 -11.87 -7.82 2.43
CA ARG A 82 -12.34 -9.05 3.09
C ARG A 82 -12.61 -8.85 4.58
N TYR A 83 -11.72 -8.15 5.28
CA TYR A 83 -11.93 -7.82 6.69
C TYR A 83 -13.23 -7.06 6.89
N LYS A 84 -13.44 -5.98 6.13
CA LYS A 84 -14.63 -5.13 6.26
C LYS A 84 -15.91 -5.86 5.84
N GLY A 85 -15.83 -6.74 4.85
CA GLY A 85 -16.96 -7.54 4.38
C GLY A 85 -17.38 -8.64 5.35
N ILE A 86 -16.42 -9.32 6.00
CA ILE A 86 -16.70 -10.47 6.87
C ILE A 86 -16.87 -10.07 8.33
N ILE A 87 -15.95 -9.26 8.86
CA ILE A 87 -15.95 -8.85 10.28
C ILE A 87 -16.83 -7.61 10.46
N GLY A 88 -16.66 -6.63 9.58
CA GLY A 88 -17.46 -5.40 9.55
C GLY A 88 -16.63 -4.14 9.30
N PRO A 89 -17.27 -3.05 8.84
CA PRO A 89 -16.58 -1.82 8.46
C PRO A 89 -16.19 -0.93 9.66
N ARG A 90 -16.63 -1.25 10.88
CA ARG A 90 -16.44 -0.41 12.08
C ARG A 90 -15.99 -1.27 13.26
N LEU A 91 -15.17 -0.67 14.11
CA LEU A 91 -14.82 -1.21 15.43
C LEU A 91 -15.92 -0.83 16.43
N ARG A 92 -16.31 -1.77 17.28
CA ARG A 92 -17.37 -1.61 18.28
C ARG A 92 -16.84 -1.19 19.64
N ALA A 93 -15.59 -1.54 19.93
CA ALA A 93 -14.93 -1.16 21.17
C ALA A 93 -14.77 0.36 21.29
N ARG A 94 -14.97 0.88 22.50
CA ARG A 94 -14.91 2.32 22.78
C ARG A 94 -13.51 2.83 23.13
N SER A 95 -12.67 1.99 23.73
CA SER A 95 -11.28 2.37 24.07
C SER A 95 -10.31 1.91 22.99
N PHE A 96 -9.25 2.68 22.78
CA PHE A 96 -8.24 2.37 21.75
C PHE A 96 -7.55 1.02 21.99
N LEU A 97 -7.28 0.65 23.25
CA LEU A 97 -6.72 -0.67 23.57
C LEU A 97 -7.67 -1.80 23.20
N ALA A 98 -8.96 -1.66 23.52
CA ALA A 98 -9.95 -2.67 23.16
C ALA A 98 -10.18 -2.73 21.63
N GLN A 99 -10.08 -1.60 20.93
CA GLN A 99 -10.13 -1.54 19.46
C GLN A 99 -8.95 -2.31 18.82
N GLN A 100 -7.74 -2.20 19.38
CA GLN A 100 -6.59 -2.97 18.91
C GLN A 100 -6.83 -4.47 19.11
N THR A 101 -7.35 -4.87 20.28
CA THR A 101 -7.70 -6.28 20.56
C THR A 101 -8.79 -6.79 19.62
N GLU A 102 -9.84 -6.00 19.39
CA GLU A 102 -10.92 -6.32 18.44
C GLU A 102 -10.35 -6.55 17.03
N ALA A 103 -9.47 -5.66 16.56
CA ALA A 103 -8.81 -5.79 15.26
C ALA A 103 -7.94 -7.05 15.19
N ALA A 104 -7.15 -7.33 16.22
CA ALA A 104 -6.29 -8.52 16.30
C ALA A 104 -7.12 -9.82 16.22
N ILE A 105 -8.24 -9.88 16.95
CA ILE A 105 -9.18 -11.01 16.90
C ILE A 105 -9.76 -11.16 15.49
N GLY A 106 -10.21 -10.07 14.87
CA GLY A 106 -10.75 -10.09 13.50
C GLY A 106 -9.74 -10.63 12.48
N VAL A 107 -8.46 -10.23 12.59
CA VAL A 107 -7.38 -10.77 11.75
C VAL A 107 -7.15 -12.26 12.02
N ALA A 108 -7.15 -12.69 13.29
CA ALA A 108 -6.99 -14.10 13.64
C ALA A 108 -8.11 -14.98 13.05
N ILE A 109 -9.36 -14.51 13.08
CA ILE A 109 -10.51 -15.19 12.47
C ILE A 109 -10.30 -15.33 10.95
N LEU A 110 -9.93 -14.25 10.26
CA LEU A 110 -9.69 -14.29 8.81
C LEU A 110 -8.55 -15.24 8.42
N ASN A 111 -7.47 -15.27 9.20
CA ASN A 111 -6.35 -16.18 8.97
C ASN A 111 -6.78 -17.63 9.16
N ARG A 112 -7.63 -17.92 10.16
CA ARG A 112 -8.21 -19.25 10.36
C ARG A 112 -9.11 -19.66 9.20
N MET A 113 -9.97 -18.76 8.72
CA MET A 113 -10.80 -19.01 7.54
C MET A 113 -9.96 -19.33 6.30
N LEU A 114 -8.88 -18.56 6.07
CA LEU A 114 -7.93 -18.79 4.98
C LEU A 114 -7.26 -20.16 5.05
N ALA A 115 -6.94 -20.63 6.25
CA ALA A 115 -6.35 -21.96 6.47
C ALA A 115 -7.36 -23.10 6.25
N CYS A 116 -8.63 -22.89 6.63
CA CYS A 116 -9.69 -23.91 6.50
C CYS A 116 -10.19 -24.11 5.07
N GLY A 117 -10.12 -23.10 4.21
CA GLY A 117 -10.61 -23.21 2.83
C GLY A 117 -10.23 -22.03 1.98
N ARG A 118 -9.26 -22.22 1.08
CA ARG A 118 -8.89 -21.22 0.07
C ARG A 118 -9.25 -21.74 -1.33
N PRO A 119 -10.13 -21.06 -2.08
CA PRO A 119 -10.35 -21.39 -3.49
C PRO A 119 -9.03 -21.23 -4.27
N LYS A 120 -8.71 -22.21 -5.12
CA LYS A 120 -7.60 -22.12 -6.07
C LYS A 120 -8.08 -21.29 -7.26
N PHE A 121 -7.63 -20.05 -7.34
CA PHE A 121 -7.88 -19.19 -8.49
C PHE A 121 -6.79 -19.42 -9.53
N VAL A 122 -7.20 -19.75 -10.76
CA VAL A 122 -6.32 -19.81 -11.93
C VAL A 122 -6.60 -18.60 -12.81
N ARG A 123 -5.55 -17.99 -13.35
CA ARG A 123 -5.71 -16.92 -14.33
C ARG A 123 -6.11 -17.57 -15.67
N CYS A 124 -7.27 -17.23 -16.19
CA CYS A 124 -7.63 -17.62 -17.55
C CYS A 124 -6.90 -16.68 -18.51
N GLU A 125 -5.99 -17.24 -19.31
CA GLU A 125 -5.46 -16.57 -20.49
C GLU A 125 -6.61 -16.51 -21.51
N ALA A 126 -7.11 -15.32 -21.83
CA ALA A 126 -8.05 -15.16 -22.93
C ALA A 126 -7.27 -15.41 -24.23
N SER A 127 -7.65 -16.45 -24.99
CA SER A 127 -7.10 -16.65 -26.33
C SER A 127 -7.38 -15.39 -27.16
N ALA A 128 -6.33 -14.70 -27.59
CA ALA A 128 -6.44 -13.58 -28.51
C ALA A 128 -7.24 -14.05 -29.72
N GLY A 129 -8.46 -13.51 -29.87
CA GLY A 129 -9.32 -13.86 -30.98
C GLY A 129 -8.57 -13.58 -32.28
N VAL A 130 -8.44 -14.61 -33.12
CA VAL A 130 -8.02 -14.45 -34.51
C VAL A 130 -9.11 -13.61 -35.17
N THR A 131 -8.84 -12.32 -35.38
CA THR A 131 -9.64 -11.47 -36.24
C THR A 131 -9.49 -12.00 -37.67
N LYS A 132 -10.58 -12.50 -38.25
CA LYS A 132 -10.68 -12.79 -39.68
C LYS A 132 -10.68 -11.50 -40.49
#